data_AF-A0A4Q8QNT4-F1
#
_entry.id   AF-A0A4Q8QNT4-F1
#
_cell.length_a   1.000
_cell.length_b   1.000
_cell.length_c   1.000
_cell.angle_alpha   90.00
_cell.angle_beta   90.00
_cell.angle_gamma   90.00
#
_symmetry.space_group_name_H-M   'P 1'
#
loop_
_entity.id
_entity.type
_entity.pdbx_description
1 polymer ?
#
loop_
_entity_poly.entity_id
_entity_poly.type
_entity_poly.pdbx_seq_one_letter_code
_entity_poly.pdbx_strand_id
1 'polypeptide(L)'
;MPEPPTGFSKLRMALGDEESLQLDAIDLLQSGGYEASPANVERLVPLLVQARREAASDVEHARVGEYEKITDLSKIPARSTPALDFVAAFEEYAAKGGLKGGPAGRTACRWRPKVKEFCDFVRHRDLKRIRTSDGYDWVDHLIAKKIPRDSIRKVWIAALSATAGFMVERRKLDQNPFLGIRVRDEDASENAEREKEQKEPPRKGFAPQEAKKILTATLVAPSGRCSAPCSPIARR
;
A
#
# COMPACT_ATOMS: atom_id res chain seq x y z
N MET A 1 23.95 16.49 45.17
CA MET A 1 22.84 15.75 44.54
C MET A 1 22.55 16.43 43.20
N PRO A 2 22.90 15.81 42.06
CA PRO A 2 22.53 16.35 40.76
C PRO A 2 21.03 16.20 40.53
N GLU A 3 20.37 17.26 40.09
CA GLU A 3 18.93 17.26 39.78
C GLU A 3 18.62 16.23 38.68
N PRO A 4 17.46 15.54 38.75
CA PRO A 4 17.06 14.62 37.70
C PRO A 4 16.84 15.42 36.39
N PRO A 5 17.25 14.88 35.22
CA PRO A 5 17.04 15.52 33.94
C PRO A 5 15.54 15.53 33.61
N THR A 6 14.83 16.56 34.05
CA THR A 6 13.47 16.83 33.61
C THR A 6 13.53 17.24 32.14
N GLY A 7 13.28 16.28 31.24
CA GLY A 7 12.99 16.50 29.81
C GLY A 7 11.78 17.40 29.54
N PHE A 8 11.18 17.97 30.59
CA PHE A 8 10.07 18.91 30.55
C PHE A 8 10.49 20.37 30.71
N SER A 9 11.78 20.67 30.89
CA SER A 9 12.25 22.08 30.93
C SER A 9 12.01 22.84 29.61
N LYS A 10 11.71 22.12 28.52
CA LYS A 10 11.29 22.70 27.24
C LYS A 10 9.79 23.00 27.14
N LEU A 11 8.97 22.59 28.09
CA LEU A 11 7.60 23.10 28.21
C LEU A 11 7.65 24.45 28.95
N ARG A 12 8.27 25.45 28.32
CA ARG A 12 7.99 26.86 28.61
C ARG A 12 6.60 27.16 28.03
N MET A 13 5.57 26.53 28.60
CA MET A 13 4.15 26.65 28.20
C MET A 13 3.53 27.90 28.84
N ALA A 14 4.27 29.00 28.88
CA ALA A 14 3.76 30.30 29.29
C ALA A 14 3.77 31.17 28.04
N LEU A 15 2.56 31.51 27.57
CA LEU A 15 2.22 32.67 26.72
C LEU A 15 3.43 33.24 25.97
N GLY A 16 3.96 32.47 25.01
CA GLY A 16 5.01 32.99 24.14
C GLY A 16 4.43 34.13 23.30
N ASP A 17 5.18 35.22 23.19
CA ASP A 17 4.87 36.34 22.29
C ASP A 17 4.56 35.82 20.87
N GLU A 18 3.75 36.54 20.09
CA GLU A 18 3.30 36.10 18.76
C GLU A 18 4.47 35.66 17.85
N GLU A 19 5.64 36.27 18.00
CA GLU A 19 6.87 35.92 17.29
C GLU A 19 7.36 34.50 17.59
N SER A 20 7.22 34.03 18.83
CA SER A 20 7.60 32.66 19.21
C SER A 20 6.67 31.62 18.58
N LEU A 21 5.36 31.91 18.52
CA LEU A 21 4.36 31.05 17.88
C LEU A 21 4.61 30.92 16.38
N GLN A 22 5.04 32.01 15.74
CA GLN A 22 5.40 32.01 14.32
C GLN A 22 6.65 31.17 14.06
N LEU A 23 7.69 31.29 14.89
CA LEU A 23 8.91 30.47 14.78
C LEU A 23 8.62 28.97 14.97
N ASP A 24 7.80 28.63 15.96
CA ASP A 24 7.40 27.23 16.21
C ASP A 24 6.55 26.67 15.06
N ALA A 25 5.70 27.49 14.45
CA ALA A 25 4.91 27.12 13.28
C ALA A 25 5.79 26.84 12.06
N ILE A 26 6.83 27.66 11.84
CA ILE A 26 7.80 27.47 10.76
C ILE A 26 8.60 26.17 10.94
N ASP A 27 9.09 25.92 12.16
CA ASP A 27 9.85 24.69 12.48
C ASP A 27 8.98 23.43 12.29
N LEU A 28 7.71 23.47 12.69
CA LEU A 28 6.75 22.38 12.46
C LEU A 28 6.49 22.12 10.97
N LEU A 29 6.36 23.17 10.15
CA LEU A 29 6.16 23.01 8.71
C LEU A 29 7.42 22.41 8.05
N GLN A 30 8.61 22.88 8.43
CA GLN A 30 9.88 22.37 7.90
C GLN A 30 10.14 20.91 8.30
N SER A 31 9.95 20.57 9.57
CA SER A 31 10.10 19.19 10.07
C SER A 31 9.05 18.24 9.48
N GLY A 32 7.85 18.74 9.19
CA GLY A 32 6.79 18.02 8.51
C GLY A 32 6.99 17.85 7.00
N GLY A 33 8.01 18.48 6.40
CA GLY A 33 8.25 18.47 4.96
C GLY A 33 7.25 19.30 4.15
N TYR A 34 6.55 20.24 4.78
CA TYR A 34 5.64 21.19 4.14
C TYR A 34 6.37 22.51 3.84
N GLU A 35 5.93 23.21 2.79
CA GLU A 35 6.49 24.53 2.47
C GLU A 35 6.12 25.55 3.57
N ALA A 36 7.14 26.16 4.17
CA ALA A 36 7.02 27.25 5.15
C ALA A 36 6.62 28.58 4.46
N SER A 37 5.49 28.55 3.76
CA SER A 37 4.87 29.73 3.16
C SER A 37 4.14 30.54 4.25
N PRO A 38 4.17 31.88 4.20
CA PRO A 38 3.49 32.73 5.20
C PRO A 38 1.99 32.42 5.32
N ALA A 39 1.32 32.04 4.22
CA ALA A 39 -0.08 31.64 4.24
C ALA A 39 -0.33 30.34 5.05
N ASN A 40 0.61 29.39 5.03
CA ASN A 40 0.52 28.16 5.81
C ASN A 40 0.78 28.44 7.29
N VAL A 41 1.72 29.34 7.58
CA VAL A 41 2.03 29.78 8.96
C VAL A 41 0.81 30.45 9.58
N GLU A 42 0.18 31.42 8.90
CA GLU A 42 -1.04 32.09 9.37
C GLU A 42 -2.19 31.11 9.65
N ARG A 43 -2.33 30.07 8.84
CA ARG A 43 -3.34 29.03 9.05
C ARG A 43 -3.01 28.10 10.22
N LEU A 44 -1.73 27.84 10.48
CA LEU A 44 -1.27 26.92 11.51
C LEU A 44 -1.26 27.56 12.90
N VAL A 45 -0.92 28.86 13.01
CA VAL A 45 -0.86 29.60 14.28
C VAL A 45 -2.11 29.44 15.16
N PRO A 46 -3.36 29.64 14.69
CA PRO A 46 -4.53 29.47 15.55
C PRO A 46 -4.72 28.02 16.04
N LEU A 47 -4.36 27.03 15.23
CA LEU A 47 -4.40 25.62 15.62
C LEU A 47 -3.33 25.31 16.66
N LEU A 48 -2.15 25.90 16.53
CA LEU A 48 -1.03 25.73 17.46
C LEU A 48 -1.35 26.36 18.83
N VAL A 49 -2.01 27.52 18.84
CA VAL A 49 -2.53 28.15 20.06
C VAL A 49 -3.57 27.26 20.74
N GLN A 50 -4.51 26.69 19.98
CA GLN A 50 -5.51 25.77 20.53
C GLN A 50 -4.84 24.52 21.12
N ALA A 51 -3.95 23.87 20.37
CA ALA A 51 -3.24 22.68 20.83
C ALA A 51 -2.41 22.95 22.10
N ARG A 52 -1.79 24.13 22.23
CA ARG A 52 -1.07 24.52 23.45
C ARG A 52 -1.99 24.64 24.67
N ARG A 53 -3.17 25.23 24.49
CA ARG A 53 -4.17 25.36 25.57
C ARG A 53 -4.67 24.00 26.01
N GLU A 54 -4.98 23.13 25.07
CA GLU A 54 -5.41 21.75 25.34
C GLU A 54 -4.30 20.98 26.08
N ALA A 55 -3.06 21.03 25.60
CA ALA A 55 -1.94 20.38 26.25
C ALA A 55 -1.66 20.92 27.68
N ALA A 56 -1.82 22.23 27.91
CA ALA A 56 -1.71 22.80 29.25
C ALA A 56 -2.83 22.30 30.18
N SER A 57 -4.06 22.20 29.68
CA SER A 57 -5.18 21.61 30.39
C SER A 57 -4.93 20.14 30.73
N ASP A 58 -4.38 19.37 29.79
CA ASP A 58 -4.06 17.95 29.99
C ASP A 58 -2.99 17.74 31.06
N VAL A 59 -1.98 18.61 31.11
CA VAL A 59 -0.96 18.59 32.17
C VAL A 59 -1.57 18.90 33.54
N GLU A 60 -2.48 19.86 33.63
CA GLU A 60 -3.20 20.16 34.87
C GLU A 60 -4.11 19.01 35.30
N HIS A 61 -4.85 18.40 34.37
CA HIS A 61 -5.66 17.21 34.66
C HIS A 61 -4.79 16.03 35.13
N ALA A 62 -3.62 15.83 34.51
CA ALA A 62 -2.66 14.81 34.92
C ALA A 62 -2.11 15.05 36.33
N ARG A 63 -1.88 16.33 36.70
CA ARG A 63 -1.46 16.70 38.05
C ARG A 63 -2.51 16.36 39.12
N VAL A 64 -3.79 16.54 38.80
CA VAL A 64 -4.91 16.27 39.72
C VAL A 64 -5.35 14.80 39.68
N GLY A 65 -4.92 14.04 38.67
CA GLY A 65 -5.30 12.63 38.48
C GLY A 65 -6.67 12.44 37.82
N GLU A 66 -7.27 13.51 37.26
CA GLU A 66 -8.57 13.49 36.59
C GLU A 66 -8.44 13.13 35.11
N TYR A 67 -7.97 11.92 34.81
CA TYR A 67 -7.82 11.44 33.43
C TYR A 67 -9.15 11.08 32.75
N GLU A 68 -10.22 10.90 33.51
CA GLU A 68 -11.53 10.50 32.99
C GLU A 68 -12.16 11.58 32.08
N LYS A 69 -11.86 12.86 32.30
CA LYS A 69 -12.38 13.98 31.48
C LYS A 69 -11.72 14.15 30.10
N ILE A 70 -10.55 13.53 29.88
CA ILE A 70 -9.78 13.64 28.62
C ILE A 70 -10.32 12.66 27.54
N THR A 71 -11.32 11.84 27.88
CA THR A 71 -11.78 10.71 27.06
C THR A 71 -12.66 11.06 25.85
N ASP A 72 -12.42 12.19 25.17
CA ASP A 72 -12.94 12.37 23.81
C ASP A 72 -11.93 11.80 22.80
N LEU A 73 -11.68 10.49 22.92
CA LEU A 73 -10.80 9.70 22.04
C LEU A 73 -11.22 9.78 20.56
N SER A 74 -12.44 10.27 20.30
CA SER A 74 -12.98 10.54 18.97
C SER A 74 -12.21 11.63 18.21
N LYS A 75 -11.52 12.53 18.92
CA LYS A 75 -10.77 13.65 18.33
C LYS A 75 -9.33 13.31 17.99
N ILE A 76 -8.77 12.23 18.54
CA ILE A 76 -7.42 11.81 18.22
C ILE A 76 -7.42 11.22 16.81
N PRO A 77 -6.68 11.78 15.84
CA PRO A 77 -6.58 11.19 14.52
C PRO A 77 -5.96 9.79 14.67
N ALA A 78 -6.68 8.76 14.23
CA ALA A 78 -6.14 7.41 14.21
C ALA A 78 -4.82 7.44 13.41
N ARG A 79 -3.71 7.00 14.03
CA ARG A 79 -2.41 6.90 13.37
C ARG A 79 -2.58 6.10 12.07
N SER A 80 -2.53 6.80 10.94
CA SER A 80 -2.74 6.25 9.60
C SER A 80 -1.45 5.71 8.97
N THR A 81 -0.40 5.47 9.77
CA THR A 81 0.77 4.74 9.30
C THR A 81 0.54 3.26 9.54
N PRO A 82 0.38 2.44 8.49
CA PRO A 82 0.25 1.01 8.66
C PRO A 82 1.51 0.47 9.34
N ALA A 83 1.35 -0.38 10.36
CA ALA A 83 2.46 -1.00 11.08
C ALA A 83 3.33 -1.86 10.16
N LEU A 84 2.75 -2.36 9.07
CA LEU A 84 3.45 -3.02 7.98
C LEU A 84 2.68 -2.79 6.66
N ASP A 85 3.11 -1.80 5.87
CA ASP A 85 2.53 -1.53 4.55
C ASP A 85 2.81 -2.70 3.60
N PHE A 86 1.75 -3.29 3.07
CA PHE A 86 1.83 -4.42 2.16
C PHE A 86 2.49 -4.07 0.81
N VAL A 87 2.35 -2.83 0.33
CA VAL A 87 3.02 -2.39 -0.91
C VAL A 87 4.52 -2.25 -0.67
N ALA A 88 4.92 -1.64 0.44
CA ALA A 88 6.33 -1.55 0.83
C ALA A 88 6.93 -2.94 1.08
N ALA A 89 6.15 -3.85 1.67
CA ALA A 89 6.55 -5.24 1.87
C ALA A 89 6.79 -5.95 0.53
N PHE A 90 5.93 -5.73 -0.47
CA PHE A 90 6.14 -6.26 -1.81
C PHE A 90 7.41 -5.74 -2.45
N GLU A 91 7.71 -4.43 -2.35
CA GLU A 91 8.94 -3.88 -2.92
C GLU A 91 10.19 -4.42 -2.20
N GLU A 92 10.13 -4.66 -0.88
CA GLU A 92 11.21 -5.33 -0.18
C GLU A 92 11.41 -6.77 -0.66
N TYR A 93 10.32 -7.50 -0.90
CA TYR A 93 10.36 -8.83 -1.51
C TYR A 93 10.91 -8.78 -2.93
N ALA A 94 10.51 -7.81 -3.75
CA ALA A 94 11.01 -7.63 -5.11
C ALA A 94 12.52 -7.35 -5.14
N ALA A 95 13.04 -6.64 -4.14
CA ALA A 95 14.46 -6.31 -4.02
C ALA A 95 15.30 -7.47 -3.45
N LYS A 96 14.80 -8.17 -2.43
CA LYS A 96 15.60 -9.12 -1.61
C LYS A 96 15.14 -10.58 -1.69
N GLY A 97 13.93 -10.84 -2.17
CA GLY A 97 13.27 -12.15 -2.16
C GLY A 97 13.60 -13.05 -3.35
N GLY A 98 14.55 -12.66 -4.20
CA GLY A 98 15.05 -13.53 -5.27
C GLY A 98 14.05 -13.81 -6.41
N LEU A 99 13.15 -12.86 -6.74
CA LEU A 99 12.31 -13.03 -7.93
C LEU A 99 13.18 -13.12 -9.20
N LYS A 100 12.77 -14.00 -10.12
CA LYS A 100 13.41 -14.13 -11.43
C LYS A 100 13.34 -12.81 -12.19
N GLY A 101 14.48 -12.13 -12.31
CA GLY A 101 14.61 -10.81 -12.94
C GLY A 101 14.62 -9.62 -11.97
N GLY A 102 14.64 -9.85 -10.65
CA GLY A 102 14.77 -8.80 -9.64
C GLY A 102 13.60 -7.80 -9.60
N PRO A 103 13.83 -6.57 -9.11
CA PRO A 103 12.76 -5.59 -8.90
C PRO A 103 12.14 -5.05 -10.20
N ALA A 104 12.85 -5.14 -11.33
CA ALA A 104 12.35 -4.76 -12.65
C ALA A 104 11.95 -5.98 -13.50
N GLY A 105 11.89 -7.17 -12.90
CA GLY A 105 11.54 -8.40 -13.61
C GLY A 105 10.11 -8.38 -14.12
N ARG A 106 9.85 -9.09 -15.24
CA ARG A 106 8.50 -9.21 -15.83
C ARG A 106 7.47 -9.75 -14.82
N THR A 107 7.90 -10.61 -13.90
CA THR A 107 7.09 -11.13 -12.80
C THR A 107 6.73 -10.03 -11.80
N ALA A 108 7.70 -9.22 -11.36
CA ALA A 108 7.47 -8.11 -10.44
C ALA A 108 6.51 -7.07 -11.04
N CYS A 109 6.72 -6.68 -12.30
CA CYS A 109 5.82 -5.76 -13.01
C CYS A 109 4.39 -6.32 -13.14
N ARG A 110 4.24 -7.64 -13.30
CA ARG A 110 2.92 -8.29 -13.33
C ARG A 110 2.25 -8.32 -11.96
N TRP A 111 3.02 -8.52 -10.88
CA TRP A 111 2.49 -8.68 -9.53
C TRP A 111 2.16 -7.35 -8.84
N ARG A 112 2.94 -6.28 -9.08
CA ARG A 112 2.69 -4.93 -8.53
C ARG A 112 1.25 -4.44 -8.63
N PRO A 113 0.62 -4.38 -9.83
CA PRO A 113 -0.73 -3.86 -9.95
C PRO A 113 -1.75 -4.76 -9.23
N LYS A 114 -1.45 -6.05 -9.06
CA LYS A 114 -2.33 -7.03 -8.40
C LYS A 114 -2.31 -6.89 -6.89
N VAL A 115 -1.13 -6.65 -6.31
CA VAL A 115 -1.00 -6.29 -4.90
C VAL A 115 -1.72 -4.97 -4.61
N LYS A 116 -1.58 -3.98 -5.49
CA LYS A 116 -2.28 -2.69 -5.35
C LYS A 116 -3.80 -2.85 -5.41
N GLU A 117 -4.31 -3.60 -6.39
CA GLU A 117 -5.76 -3.84 -6.54
C GLU A 117 -6.36 -4.55 -5.33
N PHE A 118 -5.60 -5.46 -4.71
CA PHE A 118 -6.00 -6.11 -3.46
C PHE A 118 -6.04 -5.12 -2.28
N CYS A 119 -5.01 -4.27 -2.11
CA CYS A 119 -5.04 -3.23 -1.09
C CYS A 119 -6.24 -2.27 -1.25
N ASP A 120 -6.59 -1.95 -2.49
CA ASP A 120 -7.71 -1.08 -2.81
C ASP A 120 -9.06 -1.75 -2.47
N PHE A 121 -9.16 -3.08 -2.66
CA PHE A 121 -10.35 -3.87 -2.28
C PHE A 121 -10.55 -3.93 -0.76
N VAL A 122 -9.48 -4.28 -0.03
CA VAL A 122 -9.52 -4.45 1.42
C VAL A 122 -9.62 -3.10 2.16
N ARG A 123 -9.31 -1.99 1.47
CA ARG A 123 -9.31 -0.61 1.98
C ARG A 123 -8.36 -0.36 3.16
N HIS A 124 -7.49 -1.31 3.47
CA HIS A 124 -6.37 -1.12 4.37
C HIS A 124 -5.10 -1.74 3.79
N ARG A 125 -3.96 -1.11 4.08
CA ARG A 125 -2.63 -1.55 3.62
C ARG A 125 -1.85 -2.34 4.67
N ASP A 126 -2.43 -2.51 5.85
CA ASP A 126 -1.81 -3.20 6.98
C ASP A 126 -1.79 -4.71 6.79
N LEU A 127 -0.61 -5.28 6.57
CA LEU A 127 -0.45 -6.74 6.43
C LEU A 127 -0.79 -7.50 7.71
N LYS A 128 -0.58 -6.89 8.88
CA LYS A 128 -0.94 -7.50 10.18
C LYS A 128 -2.45 -7.53 10.45
N ARG A 129 -3.23 -6.69 9.77
CA ARG A 129 -4.69 -6.64 9.93
C ARG A 129 -5.41 -7.56 8.97
N ILE A 130 -4.77 -7.93 7.86
CA ILE A 130 -5.32 -8.85 6.87
C ILE A 130 -5.54 -10.22 7.50
N ARG A 131 -6.77 -10.71 7.39
CA ARG A 131 -7.18 -12.05 7.82
C ARG A 131 -7.34 -12.98 6.62
N THR A 132 -7.40 -14.28 6.91
CA THR A 132 -7.68 -15.29 5.88
C THR A 132 -9.06 -15.12 5.25
N SER A 133 -10.05 -14.57 5.99
CA SER A 133 -11.38 -14.22 5.45
C SER A 133 -11.29 -13.26 4.27
N ASP A 134 -10.48 -12.21 4.40
CA ASP A 134 -10.31 -11.18 3.37
C ASP A 134 -9.70 -11.78 2.09
N GLY A 135 -8.89 -12.83 2.25
CA GLY A 135 -8.34 -13.61 1.14
C GLY A 135 -9.41 -14.43 0.39
N TYR A 136 -10.39 -15.01 1.09
CA TYR A 136 -11.52 -15.71 0.46
C TYR A 136 -12.49 -14.74 -0.20
N ASP A 137 -12.87 -13.67 0.49
CA ASP A 137 -13.73 -12.60 -0.04
C ASP A 137 -13.13 -11.99 -1.32
N TRP A 138 -11.81 -11.88 -1.36
CA TRP A 138 -11.09 -11.45 -2.55
C TRP A 138 -11.17 -12.45 -3.70
N VAL A 139 -11.02 -13.74 -3.44
CA VAL A 139 -11.19 -14.78 -4.47
C VAL A 139 -12.59 -14.73 -5.05
N ASP A 140 -13.61 -14.61 -4.21
CA ASP A 140 -15.00 -14.55 -4.64
C ASP A 140 -15.27 -13.31 -5.50
N HIS A 141 -14.68 -12.17 -5.12
CA HIS A 141 -14.73 -10.96 -5.94
C HIS A 141 -14.05 -11.12 -7.31
N LEU A 142 -12.92 -11.82 -7.38
CA LEU A 142 -12.24 -12.10 -8.65
C LEU A 142 -13.02 -13.08 -9.54
N ILE A 143 -13.72 -14.05 -8.93
CA ILE A 143 -14.63 -14.96 -9.64
C ILE A 143 -15.82 -14.18 -10.20
N ALA A 144 -16.41 -13.26 -9.41
CA ALA A 144 -17.48 -12.38 -9.87
C ALA A 144 -17.04 -11.49 -11.06
N LYS A 145 -15.77 -11.07 -11.08
CA LYS A 145 -15.13 -10.36 -12.21
C LYS A 145 -14.85 -11.26 -13.44
N LYS A 146 -15.24 -12.54 -13.41
CA LYS A 146 -15.02 -13.54 -14.48
C LYS A 146 -13.54 -13.75 -14.84
N ILE A 147 -12.64 -13.58 -13.87
CA ILE A 147 -11.21 -13.84 -14.08
C ILE A 147 -11.00 -15.37 -14.04
N PRO A 148 -10.19 -15.94 -14.95
CA PRO A 148 -9.96 -17.38 -14.97
C PRO A 148 -9.33 -17.84 -13.65
N ARG A 149 -9.91 -18.89 -13.04
CA ARG A 149 -9.49 -19.46 -11.75
C ARG A 149 -8.02 -19.86 -11.73
N ASP A 150 -7.51 -20.40 -12.83
CA ASP A 150 -6.09 -20.73 -12.99
C ASP A 150 -5.19 -19.49 -12.86
N SER A 151 -5.63 -18.35 -13.39
CA SER A 151 -4.90 -17.08 -13.23
C SER A 151 -4.97 -16.58 -11.79
N ILE A 152 -6.14 -16.67 -11.14
CA ILE A 152 -6.31 -16.32 -9.72
C ILE A 152 -5.31 -17.11 -8.86
N ARG A 153 -5.26 -18.43 -9.04
CA ARG A 153 -4.35 -19.31 -8.30
C ARG A 153 -2.87 -19.01 -8.58
N LYS A 154 -2.47 -18.99 -9.85
CA LYS A 154 -1.04 -18.88 -10.25
C LYS A 154 -0.44 -17.49 -10.10
N VAL A 155 -1.25 -16.43 -10.15
CA VAL A 155 -0.75 -15.05 -10.21
C VAL A 155 -1.21 -14.26 -9.00
N TRP A 156 -2.52 -14.20 -8.73
CA TRP A 156 -3.05 -13.32 -7.70
C TRP A 156 -2.72 -13.86 -6.31
N ILE A 157 -3.17 -15.07 -5.99
CA ILE A 157 -2.90 -15.70 -4.69
C ILE A 157 -1.41 -16.00 -4.52
N ALA A 158 -0.73 -16.43 -5.59
CA ALA A 158 0.71 -16.67 -5.55
C ALA A 158 1.50 -15.40 -5.17
N ALA A 159 1.16 -14.24 -5.75
CA ALA A 159 1.84 -12.97 -5.42
C ALA A 159 1.63 -12.57 -3.95
N LEU A 160 0.38 -12.67 -3.47
CA LEU A 160 0.02 -12.34 -2.09
C LEU A 160 0.70 -13.28 -1.08
N SER A 161 0.59 -14.59 -1.32
CA SER A 161 1.17 -15.63 -0.46
C SER A 161 2.69 -15.57 -0.45
N ALA A 162 3.35 -15.30 -1.58
CA ALA A 162 4.80 -15.18 -1.63
C ALA A 162 5.28 -13.94 -0.85
N THR A 163 4.59 -12.82 -0.99
CA THR A 163 4.92 -11.57 -0.27
C THR A 163 4.76 -11.74 1.23
N ALA A 164 3.65 -12.32 1.67
CA ALA A 164 3.41 -12.60 3.08
C ALA A 164 4.39 -13.66 3.63
N GLY A 165 4.68 -14.71 2.86
CA GLY A 165 5.67 -15.73 3.23
C GLY A 165 7.06 -15.14 3.46
N PHE A 166 7.52 -14.26 2.58
CA PHE A 166 8.79 -13.56 2.75
C PHE A 166 8.82 -12.67 4.01
N MET A 167 7.70 -12.05 4.36
CA MET A 167 7.60 -11.26 5.59
C MET A 167 7.64 -12.13 6.85
N VAL A 168 7.12 -13.36 6.77
CA VAL A 168 7.24 -14.37 7.84
C VAL A 168 8.68 -14.83 7.99
N GLU A 169 9.39 -15.11 6.90
CA GLU A 169 10.83 -15.46 6.93
C GLU A 169 11.68 -14.36 7.59
N ARG A 170 11.31 -13.10 7.37
CA ARG A 170 11.95 -11.92 7.99
C ARG A 170 11.49 -11.65 9.43
N ARG A 171 10.63 -12.50 10.00
CA ARG A 171 10.02 -12.36 11.34
C ARG A 171 9.29 -11.02 11.54
N LYS A 172 8.79 -10.41 10.45
CA LYS A 172 7.95 -9.20 10.52
C LYS A 172 6.48 -9.54 10.68
N LEU A 173 6.11 -10.76 10.31
CA LEU A 173 4.77 -11.34 10.39
C LEU A 173 4.85 -12.71 11.06
N ASP A 174 3.90 -13.04 11.92
CA ASP A 174 3.93 -14.32 12.66
C ASP A 174 3.44 -15.49 11.81
N GLN A 175 2.35 -15.27 11.06
CA GLN A 175 1.72 -16.29 10.22
C GLN A 175 1.28 -15.68 8.88
N ASN A 176 1.41 -16.45 7.81
CA ASN A 176 0.94 -16.04 6.49
C ASN A 176 -0.59 -16.25 6.38
N PRO A 177 -1.40 -15.19 6.23
CA PRO A 177 -2.86 -15.29 6.18
C PRO A 177 -3.38 -15.92 4.89
N PHE A 178 -2.57 -15.98 3.83
CA PHE A 178 -2.94 -16.51 2.51
C PHE A 178 -2.53 -17.97 2.31
N LEU A 179 -1.84 -18.56 3.28
CA LEU A 179 -1.36 -19.93 3.20
C LEU A 179 -2.54 -20.88 3.41
N GLY A 180 -2.85 -21.69 2.39
CA GLY A 180 -3.95 -22.67 2.44
C GLY A 180 -5.24 -22.24 1.73
N ILE A 181 -5.30 -21.01 1.17
CA ILE A 181 -6.43 -20.60 0.33
C ILE A 181 -6.41 -21.45 -0.95
N ARG A 182 -7.44 -22.31 -1.09
CA ARG A 182 -7.62 -23.16 -2.27
C ARG A 182 -8.81 -22.65 -3.08
N VAL A 183 -8.52 -22.14 -4.28
CA VAL A 183 -9.55 -21.88 -5.29
C VAL A 183 -9.99 -23.23 -5.85
N ARG A 184 -11.21 -23.68 -5.57
CA ARG A 184 -11.75 -24.91 -6.17
C ARG A 184 -12.11 -24.65 -7.62
N ASP A 185 -11.78 -25.61 -8.48
CA ASP A 185 -12.20 -25.56 -9.88
C ASP A 185 -13.69 -25.94 -9.96
N GLU A 186 -14.45 -25.27 -10.83
CA GLU A 186 -15.76 -25.79 -11.25
C GLU A 186 -15.54 -27.14 -11.93
N ASP A 187 -16.55 -28.02 -11.82
CA ASP A 187 -16.51 -29.42 -12.23
C ASP A 187 -15.70 -29.64 -13.51
N ALA A 188 -14.80 -30.62 -13.46
CA ALA A 188 -13.81 -30.89 -14.50
C ALA A 188 -14.42 -31.08 -15.91
N SER A 189 -15.73 -31.31 -16.02
CA SER A 189 -16.48 -31.39 -17.28
C SER A 189 -16.51 -30.07 -18.05
N GLU A 190 -16.81 -28.93 -17.40
CA GLU A 190 -16.94 -27.64 -18.09
C GLU A 190 -15.58 -27.04 -18.46
N ASN A 191 -14.57 -27.26 -17.62
CA ASN A 191 -13.20 -26.87 -17.93
C ASN A 191 -12.60 -27.74 -19.05
N ALA A 192 -12.93 -29.03 -19.12
CA ALA A 192 -12.48 -29.88 -20.22
C ALA A 192 -13.07 -29.45 -21.57
N GLU A 193 -14.30 -28.93 -21.61
CA GLU A 193 -14.92 -28.42 -22.84
C GLU A 193 -14.29 -27.09 -23.29
N ARG A 194 -14.07 -26.14 -22.37
CA ARG A 194 -13.36 -24.88 -22.68
C ARG A 194 -11.90 -25.09 -23.03
N GLU A 195 -11.23 -26.05 -22.38
CA GLU A 195 -9.88 -26.46 -22.75
C GLU A 195 -9.85 -27.15 -24.12
N LYS A 196 -10.89 -27.90 -24.51
CA LYS A 196 -11.01 -28.49 -25.86
C LYS A 196 -11.22 -27.43 -26.94
N GLU A 197 -12.02 -26.41 -26.68
CA GLU A 197 -12.17 -25.25 -27.59
C GLU A 197 -10.89 -24.42 -27.72
N GLN A 198 -10.05 -24.36 -26.68
CA GLN A 198 -8.78 -23.63 -26.67
C GLN A 198 -7.55 -24.52 -26.98
N LYS A 199 -7.75 -25.83 -27.23
CA LYS A 199 -6.68 -26.83 -27.48
C LYS A 199 -6.27 -27.00 -28.93
N GLU A 200 -6.72 -26.15 -29.84
CA GLU A 200 -5.87 -25.91 -30.99
C GLU A 200 -4.80 -24.89 -30.55
N PRO A 201 -3.55 -25.31 -30.27
CA PRO A 201 -2.47 -24.34 -30.18
C PRO A 201 -2.56 -23.50 -31.46
N PRO A 202 -2.47 -22.15 -31.38
CA PRO A 202 -2.49 -21.33 -32.58
C PRO A 202 -1.48 -21.93 -33.54
N ARG A 203 -1.96 -22.31 -34.73
CA ARG A 203 -1.16 -23.08 -35.71
C ARG A 203 0.24 -22.49 -35.75
N LYS A 204 1.24 -23.34 -35.52
CA LYS A 204 2.64 -22.91 -35.42
C LYS A 204 3.11 -22.53 -36.83
N GLY A 205 2.86 -21.28 -37.21
CA GLY A 205 3.15 -20.73 -38.54
C GLY A 205 1.95 -20.02 -39.15
N PHE A 206 2.20 -18.96 -39.91
CA PHE A 206 1.18 -18.26 -40.68
C PHE A 206 0.90 -19.01 -41.97
N ALA A 207 -0.37 -19.19 -42.32
CA ALA A 207 -0.72 -19.60 -43.68
C ALA A 207 -0.20 -18.56 -44.68
N PRO A 208 0.14 -18.94 -45.94
CA PRO A 208 0.69 -17.98 -46.92
C PRO A 208 -0.23 -16.77 -47.15
N GLN A 209 -1.55 -16.96 -47.01
CA GLN A 209 -2.53 -15.87 -47.10
C GLN A 209 -2.49 -14.93 -45.88
N GLU A 210 -2.30 -15.46 -44.67
CA GLU A 210 -2.15 -14.68 -43.44
C GLU A 210 -0.81 -13.94 -43.43
N ALA A 211 0.27 -14.60 -43.86
CA ALA A 211 1.58 -13.99 -44.03
C ALA A 211 1.52 -12.82 -45.01
N LYS A 212 0.84 -13.00 -46.16
CA LYS A 212 0.64 -11.91 -47.13
C LYS A 212 -0.15 -10.75 -46.51
N LYS A 213 -1.21 -11.03 -45.74
CA LYS A 213 -1.98 -9.98 -45.03
C LYS A 213 -1.13 -9.21 -44.02
N ILE A 214 -0.35 -9.90 -43.20
CA ILE A 214 0.55 -9.28 -42.21
C ILE A 214 1.60 -8.41 -42.91
N LEU A 215 2.26 -8.94 -43.96
CA LEU A 215 3.27 -8.21 -44.72
C LEU A 215 2.68 -6.96 -45.41
N THR A 216 1.46 -7.07 -45.95
CA THR A 216 0.76 -5.93 -46.56
C THR A 216 0.40 -4.89 -45.50
N ALA A 217 -0.03 -5.33 -44.30
CA ALA A 217 -0.34 -4.43 -43.19
C ALA A 217 0.91 -3.75 -42.61
N THR A 218 2.08 -4.40 -42.59
CA THR A 218 3.33 -3.77 -42.13
C THR A 218 3.84 -2.67 -43.06
N LEU A 219 3.41 -2.64 -44.33
CA LEU A 219 3.71 -1.56 -45.26
C LEU A 219 2.84 -0.32 -45.00
N VAL A 220 1.73 -0.47 -44.27
CA VAL A 220 0.92 0.66 -43.79
C VAL A 220 1.61 1.22 -42.55
N ALA A 221 1.83 2.54 -42.53
CA ALA A 221 2.55 3.20 -41.43
C ALA A 221 1.95 2.81 -40.07
N PRO A 222 2.76 2.33 -39.10
CA PRO A 222 2.25 1.90 -37.80
C PRO A 222 1.65 3.10 -37.07
N SER A 223 0.37 3.01 -36.71
CA SER A 223 -0.26 4.01 -35.85
C SER A 223 0.52 4.12 -34.54
N GLY A 224 0.87 5.34 -34.10
CA GLY A 224 1.78 5.65 -32.99
C GLY A 224 1.33 5.23 -31.58
N ARG A 225 0.94 3.97 -31.38
CA ARG A 225 0.57 3.37 -30.10
C ARG A 225 1.61 2.31 -29.69
N CYS A 226 2.89 2.69 -29.65
CA CYS A 226 3.88 1.90 -28.94
C CYS A 226 3.74 2.21 -27.44
N SER A 227 3.34 1.20 -26.64
CA SER A 227 3.19 1.32 -25.20
C SER A 227 4.52 1.69 -24.53
N ALA A 228 4.48 2.69 -23.65
CA ALA A 228 5.64 3.15 -22.89
C ALA A 228 6.22 2.06 -21.96
N PRO A 229 7.55 2.03 -21.74
CA PRO A 229 8.16 1.18 -20.72
C PRO A 229 7.70 1.59 -19.32
N CYS A 230 7.46 0.59 -18.47
CA CYS A 230 7.00 0.76 -17.10
C CYS A 230 8.07 1.46 -16.26
N SER A 231 7.93 2.78 -16.04
CA SER A 231 8.78 3.53 -15.11
C SER A 231 8.54 3.09 -13.66
N PRO A 232 9.60 2.91 -12.85
CA PRO A 232 9.45 2.74 -11.42
C PRO A 232 8.93 4.05 -10.81
N ILE A 233 7.95 3.94 -9.91
CA ILE A 233 7.41 5.09 -9.17
C ILE A 233 8.56 5.65 -8.31
N ALA A 234 8.93 6.91 -8.58
CA ALA A 234 9.85 7.66 -7.75
C ALA A 234 9.26 7.77 -6.34
N ARG A 235 10.02 7.34 -5.33
CA ARG A 235 9.67 7.53 -3.92
C ARG A 235 9.64 9.03 -3.64
N ARG A 236 8.48 9.54 -3.21
CA ARG A 236 8.36 10.78 -2.44
C ARG A 236 8.14 10.39 -0.98
#